data_AF-W8T8C3-F1
#
_entry.id   AF-W8T8C3-F1
#
_cell.length_a   1.000
_cell.length_b   1.000
_cell.length_c   1.000
_cell.angle_alpha   90.00
_cell.angle_beta   90.00
_cell.angle_gamma   90.00
#
_symmetry.space_group_name_H-M   'P 1'
#
loop_
_entity.id
_entity.type
_entity.pdbx_description
1 polymer ?
#
loop_
_entity_poly.entity_id
_entity_poly.type
_entity_poly.pdbx_seq_one_letter_code
_entity_poly.pdbx_strand_id
1 'polypeptide(L)'
;MFMTTMLTHRDPIALSIVSGATFVARAYAGNRKHLVSIMKEAIQHKGYAIVDIMQPCVTFNKINTYEWFNNRVYMIPEDHDRTNRLVALERAFEWEAAEKVALGIFYQVEEPTYIDKLPKLRDGEALVDRKPDMGKVEKFIEEFI
;
A
#
# COMPACT_ATOMS: atom_id res chain seq x y z
N MET A 1 -26.29 8.93 -21.45
CA MET A 1 -26.26 7.75 -22.34
C MET A 1 -25.41 6.71 -21.63
N PHE A 2 -26.09 5.81 -20.90
CA PHE A 2 -25.65 4.56 -20.25
C PHE A 2 -24.38 4.61 -19.39
N MET A 3 -24.42 4.60 -18.05
CA MET A 3 -24.98 3.57 -17.17
C MET A 3 -24.60 2.12 -17.59
N THR A 4 -23.30 1.87 -17.71
CA THR A 4 -22.65 0.57 -17.47
C THR A 4 -21.70 0.69 -16.28
N THR A 5 -22.25 1.08 -15.14
CA THR A 5 -21.59 0.97 -13.84
C THR A 5 -21.35 -0.50 -13.46
N MET A 6 -20.13 -0.80 -12.99
CA MET A 6 -19.79 -1.89 -12.04
C MET A 6 -19.40 -3.29 -12.55
N LEU A 7 -18.53 -3.41 -13.55
CA LEU A 7 -17.54 -4.51 -13.65
C LEU A 7 -16.13 -3.98 -14.01
N THR A 8 -15.89 -2.69 -13.80
CA THR A 8 -14.62 -2.03 -14.08
C THR A 8 -13.57 -2.56 -13.10
N HIS A 9 -12.45 -3.08 -13.64
CA HIS A 9 -11.26 -3.34 -12.87
C HIS A 9 -10.98 -2.16 -11.93
N ARG A 10 -10.78 -2.43 -10.64
CA ARG A 10 -10.45 -1.40 -9.65
C ARG A 10 -8.96 -1.52 -9.42
N ASP A 11 -8.19 -0.57 -9.95
CA ASP A 11 -6.74 -0.61 -9.81
C ASP A 11 -6.33 -0.52 -8.31
N PRO A 12 -5.64 -1.54 -7.76
CA PRO A 12 -5.25 -1.55 -6.35
C PRO A 12 -4.25 -0.45 -5.97
N ILE A 13 -3.41 -0.01 -6.91
CA ILE A 13 -2.43 1.06 -6.70
C ILE A 13 -3.18 2.37 -6.54
N ALA A 14 -4.10 2.69 -7.44
CA ALA A 14 -4.91 3.90 -7.36
C ALA A 14 -5.71 3.94 -6.05
N LEU A 15 -6.37 2.83 -5.69
CA LEU A 15 -7.12 2.71 -4.45
C LEU A 15 -6.23 2.94 -3.22
N SER A 16 -5.02 2.40 -3.20
CA SER A 16 -4.09 2.53 -2.07
C SER A 16 -3.59 3.96 -1.90
N ILE A 17 -3.27 4.64 -3.01
CA ILE A 17 -2.82 6.05 -2.98
C ILE A 17 -3.95 6.93 -2.43
N VAL A 18 -5.18 6.81 -2.92
CA VAL A 18 -6.30 7.65 -2.45
C VAL A 18 -6.75 7.31 -1.03
N SER A 19 -6.48 6.08 -0.57
CA SER A 19 -6.74 5.66 0.81
C SER A 19 -5.69 6.15 1.81
N GLY A 20 -4.62 6.81 1.34
CA GLY A 20 -3.59 7.41 2.20
C GLY A 20 -2.45 6.46 2.58
N ALA A 21 -2.21 5.39 1.82
CA ALA A 21 -1.00 4.59 1.99
C ALA A 21 0.25 5.45 1.70
N THR A 22 1.29 5.29 2.50
CA THR A 22 2.52 6.09 2.40
C THR A 22 3.63 5.37 1.66
N PHE A 23 3.44 4.10 1.31
CA PHE A 23 4.24 3.34 0.36
C PHE A 23 3.30 2.50 -0.51
N VAL A 24 3.41 2.63 -1.82
CA VAL A 24 2.59 1.90 -2.79
C VAL A 24 3.46 1.44 -3.95
N ALA A 25 3.52 0.12 -4.17
CA ALA A 25 4.31 -0.50 -5.22
C ALA A 25 3.55 -1.61 -5.94
N ARG A 26 3.96 -1.90 -7.18
CA ARG A 26 3.52 -3.09 -7.94
C ARG A 26 4.71 -3.97 -8.27
N ALA A 27 4.55 -5.27 -8.08
CA ALA A 27 5.56 -6.27 -8.42
C ALA A 27 4.94 -7.44 -9.19
N TYR A 28 5.79 -8.31 -9.72
CA TYR A 28 5.37 -9.44 -10.54
C TYR A 28 6.08 -10.72 -10.10
N ALA A 29 5.32 -11.79 -9.86
CA ALA A 29 5.85 -13.06 -9.38
C ALA A 29 6.86 -13.70 -10.37
N GLY A 30 6.73 -13.44 -11.67
CA GLY A 30 7.69 -13.91 -12.67
C GLY A 30 9.04 -13.18 -12.63
N ASN A 31 9.11 -11.98 -12.02
CA ASN A 31 10.37 -11.26 -11.79
C ASN A 31 10.76 -11.31 -10.31
N ARG A 32 11.25 -12.48 -9.88
CA ARG A 32 11.59 -12.77 -8.47
C ARG A 32 12.61 -11.81 -7.88
N LYS A 33 13.64 -11.42 -8.63
CA LYS A 33 14.70 -10.52 -8.13
C LYS A 33 14.13 -9.14 -7.80
N HIS A 34 13.33 -8.57 -8.69
CA HIS A 34 12.65 -7.30 -8.46
C HIS A 34 11.63 -7.41 -7.32
N LEU A 35 10.83 -8.47 -7.29
CA LEU A 35 9.87 -8.69 -6.19
C LEU A 35 10.58 -8.70 -4.83
N VAL A 36 11.72 -9.38 -4.71
CA VAL A 36 12.51 -9.37 -3.46
C VAL A 36 13.00 -7.97 -3.10
N SER A 37 13.42 -7.13 -4.06
CA SER A 37 13.85 -5.76 -3.73
C SER A 37 12.68 -4.91 -3.23
N ILE A 38 11.54 -4.96 -3.92
CA ILE A 38 10.32 -4.22 -3.53
C ILE A 38 9.83 -4.65 -2.14
N MET A 39 9.83 -5.95 -1.85
CA MET A 39 9.43 -6.44 -0.53
C MET A 39 10.38 -5.96 0.57
N LYS A 40 11.69 -5.88 0.31
CA LYS A 40 12.66 -5.32 1.27
C LYS A 40 12.38 -3.84 1.53
N GLU A 41 12.21 -3.05 0.48
CA GLU A 41 11.89 -1.62 0.59
C GLU A 41 10.56 -1.40 1.33
N ALA A 42 9.53 -2.21 1.04
CA ALA A 42 8.23 -2.14 1.71
C ALA A 42 8.31 -2.47 3.22
N ILE A 43 9.10 -3.48 3.61
CA ILE A 43 9.30 -3.86 5.01
C ILE A 43 10.11 -2.80 5.78
N GLN A 44 11.07 -2.17 5.11
CA GLN A 44 11.89 -1.12 5.70
C GLN A 44 11.17 0.22 5.80
N HIS A 45 10.08 0.41 5.05
CA HIS A 45 9.29 1.63 5.07
C HIS A 45 8.65 1.88 6.44
N LYS A 46 8.89 3.07 6.99
CA LYS A 46 8.26 3.50 8.25
C LYS A 46 6.85 4.04 7.96
N GLY A 47 5.89 3.14 7.77
CA GLY A 47 4.52 3.52 7.46
C GLY A 47 3.65 2.35 7.01
N TYR A 48 2.49 2.68 6.44
CA TYR A 48 1.62 1.67 5.84
C TYR A 48 2.04 1.44 4.38
N ALA A 49 2.50 0.22 4.09
CA ALA A 49 2.99 -0.18 2.78
C ALA A 49 2.04 -1.18 2.10
N ILE A 50 1.68 -0.91 0.84
CA ILE A 50 0.95 -1.83 -0.03
C ILE A 50 1.87 -2.26 -1.17
N VAL A 51 1.92 -3.56 -1.43
CA VAL A 51 2.56 -4.14 -2.62
C VAL A 51 1.53 -4.97 -3.38
N ASP A 52 1.14 -4.50 -4.55
CA ASP A 52 0.27 -5.21 -5.49
C ASP A 52 1.11 -6.22 -6.29
N ILE A 53 0.92 -7.52 -6.07
CA ILE A 53 1.74 -8.58 -6.69
C ILE A 53 0.95 -9.29 -7.77
N MET A 54 1.36 -9.09 -9.03
CA MET A 54 0.80 -9.82 -10.16
C MET A 54 1.26 -11.28 -10.12
N GLN A 55 0.29 -12.17 -9.89
CA GLN A 55 0.50 -13.60 -9.76
C GLN A 55 -0.41 -14.36 -10.72
N PRO A 56 0.12 -14.91 -11.83
CA PRO A 56 -0.67 -15.71 -12.76
C PRO A 56 -1.23 -16.98 -12.09
N CYS A 57 -2.54 -17.21 -12.22
CA CYS A 57 -3.19 -18.45 -11.80
C CYS A 57 -3.21 -19.44 -12.97
N VAL A 58 -2.26 -20.39 -12.98
CA VAL A 58 -2.08 -21.35 -14.08
C VAL A 58 -3.30 -22.26 -14.31
N THR A 59 -4.10 -22.51 -13.26
CA THR A 59 -5.26 -23.41 -13.32
C THR A 59 -6.45 -22.78 -14.02
N PHE A 60 -6.86 -21.57 -13.59
CA PHE A 60 -8.14 -20.98 -13.99
C PHE A 60 -8.03 -19.78 -14.92
N ASN A 61 -7.03 -18.89 -14.72
CA ASN A 61 -6.91 -17.68 -15.51
C ASN A 61 -6.04 -17.94 -16.76
N LYS A 62 -6.69 -18.22 -17.89
CA LYS A 62 -6.02 -18.51 -19.17
C LYS A 62 -5.67 -17.25 -19.98
N ILE A 63 -6.06 -16.07 -19.51
CA ILE A 63 -5.84 -14.80 -20.20
C ILE A 63 -4.58 -14.12 -19.63
N ASN A 64 -4.56 -13.89 -18.31
CA ASN A 64 -3.44 -13.20 -17.64
C ASN A 64 -2.34 -14.20 -17.26
N THR A 65 -1.74 -14.80 -18.29
CA THR A 65 -0.67 -15.80 -18.17
C THR A 65 0.69 -15.15 -17.95
N TYR A 66 1.71 -15.96 -17.67
CA TYR A 66 3.09 -15.48 -17.58
C TYR A 66 3.53 -14.76 -18.86
N GLU A 67 3.24 -15.33 -20.02
CA GLU A 67 3.55 -14.72 -21.33
C GLU A 67 2.84 -13.38 -21.51
N TRP A 68 1.56 -13.31 -21.16
CA TRP A 68 0.78 -12.07 -21.25
C TRP A 68 1.42 -10.94 -20.45
N PHE A 69 1.84 -11.22 -19.21
CA PHE A 69 2.52 -10.25 -18.35
C PHE A 69 3.91 -9.91 -18.86
N ASN A 70 4.73 -10.89 -19.25
CA ASN A 70 6.09 -10.65 -19.73
C ASN A 70 6.16 -9.68 -20.92
N ASN A 71 5.13 -9.68 -21.77
CA ASN A 71 5.05 -8.78 -22.93
C ASN A 71 4.55 -7.36 -22.58
N ARG A 72 4.04 -7.13 -21.37
CA ARG A 72 3.35 -5.89 -20.98
C ARG A 72 3.97 -5.19 -19.79
N VAL A 73 4.68 -5.92 -18.94
CA VAL A 73 5.33 -5.34 -17.77
C VAL A 73 6.52 -4.47 -18.18
N TYR A 74 6.68 -3.35 -17.51
CA TYR A 74 7.87 -2.52 -17.64
C TYR A 74 8.25 -1.92 -16.28
N MET A 75 9.52 -1.52 -16.13
CA MET A 75 10.00 -0.93 -14.89
C MET A 75 9.75 0.57 -14.91
N ILE A 76 9.17 1.10 -13.85
CA ILE A 76 9.06 2.53 -13.59
C ILE A 76 10.44 3.19 -13.74
N PRO A 77 10.59 4.21 -14.60
CA PRO A 77 11.81 5.00 -14.73
C PRO A 77 12.32 5.59 -13.40
N GLU A 78 13.65 5.73 -13.28
CA GLU A 78 14.30 6.23 -12.05
C GLU A 78 13.99 7.70 -11.75
N ASP A 79 13.67 8.49 -12.77
CA ASP A 79 13.29 9.90 -12.67
C ASP A 79 11.82 10.11 -12.23
N HIS A 80 11.10 9.03 -11.92
CA HIS A 80 9.74 9.09 -11.38
C HIS A 80 9.69 9.74 -10.00
N ASP A 81 8.92 10.82 -9.88
CA ASP A 81 8.65 11.46 -8.61
C ASP A 81 7.68 10.63 -7.75
N ARG A 82 8.26 9.86 -6.82
CA ARG A 82 7.53 9.02 -5.86
C ARG A 82 6.77 9.83 -4.80
N THR A 83 6.98 11.13 -4.70
CA THR A 83 6.29 11.99 -3.72
C THR A 83 5.05 12.68 -4.28
N ASN A 84 4.88 12.65 -5.61
CA ASN A 84 3.74 13.26 -6.28
C ASN A 84 2.60 12.26 -6.49
N ARG A 85 1.52 12.44 -5.72
CA ARG A 85 0.32 11.58 -5.80
C ARG A 85 -0.33 11.59 -7.19
N LEU A 86 -0.31 12.70 -7.91
CA LEU A 86 -0.96 12.80 -9.23
C LEU A 86 -0.19 12.00 -10.28
N VAL A 87 1.14 12.14 -10.31
CA VAL A 87 2.00 11.37 -11.24
C VAL A 87 1.93 9.87 -10.93
N ALA A 88 1.87 9.51 -9.64
CA ALA A 88 1.67 8.13 -9.23
C ALA A 88 0.32 7.55 -9.70
N LEU A 89 -0.76 8.34 -9.63
CA LEU A 89 -2.08 7.96 -10.11
C LEU A 89 -2.14 7.83 -11.64
N GLU A 90 -1.54 8.77 -12.38
CA GLU A 90 -1.45 8.70 -13.85
C GLU A 90 -0.83 7.38 -14.29
N ARG A 91 0.28 6.98 -13.65
CA ARG A 91 0.93 5.69 -13.93
C ARG A 91 0.08 4.48 -13.55
N ALA A 92 -0.68 4.55 -12.45
CA ALA A 92 -1.54 3.45 -12.03
C ALA A 92 -2.57 3.11 -13.12
N PHE A 93 -3.11 4.13 -13.81
CA PHE A 93 -4.13 3.96 -14.85
C PHE A 93 -3.58 3.58 -16.24
N GLU A 94 -2.26 3.50 -16.43
CA GLU A 94 -1.67 3.09 -17.71
C GLU A 94 -2.05 1.67 -18.13
N TRP A 95 -2.37 0.79 -17.17
CA TRP A 95 -2.83 -0.56 -17.47
C TRP A 95 -4.08 -0.51 -18.36
N GLU A 96 -5.06 0.29 -17.96
CA GLU A 96 -6.33 0.41 -18.67
C GLU A 96 -6.19 1.22 -19.96
N ALA A 97 -5.33 2.24 -19.97
CA ALA A 97 -5.18 3.16 -21.10
C ALA A 97 -4.26 2.66 -22.22
N ALA A 98 -3.22 1.88 -21.90
CA ALA A 98 -2.13 1.55 -22.82
C ALA A 98 -1.74 0.06 -22.84
N GLU A 99 -2.49 -0.82 -22.17
CA GLU A 99 -2.17 -2.24 -21.98
C GLU A 99 -0.76 -2.52 -21.42
N LYS A 100 -0.16 -1.55 -20.72
CA LYS A 100 1.17 -1.69 -20.10
C LYS A 100 1.06 -1.75 -18.59
N VAL A 101 1.86 -2.61 -17.98
CA VAL A 101 1.82 -2.84 -16.52
C VAL A 101 3.10 -2.31 -15.89
N ALA A 102 3.02 -1.13 -15.29
CA ALA A 102 4.15 -0.54 -14.57
C ALA A 102 4.50 -1.37 -13.31
N LEU A 103 5.79 -1.67 -13.14
CA LEU A 103 6.37 -2.33 -11.97
C LEU A 103 7.32 -1.37 -11.26
N GLY A 104 7.30 -1.39 -9.93
CA GLY A 104 8.15 -0.54 -9.09
C GLY A 104 7.34 0.20 -8.03
N ILE A 105 7.98 1.20 -7.43
CA ILE A 105 7.36 2.06 -6.41
C ILE A 105 6.69 3.23 -7.11
N PHE A 106 5.37 3.36 -6.93
CA PHE A 106 4.57 4.44 -7.49
C PHE A 106 4.58 5.64 -6.56
N TYR A 107 4.44 5.40 -5.26
CA TYR A 107 4.31 6.44 -4.26
C TYR A 107 5.04 6.05 -2.98
N GLN A 108 5.82 6.98 -2.42
CA GLN A 108 6.54 6.81 -1.17
C GLN A 108 6.76 8.16 -0.51
N VAL A 109 6.26 8.31 0.71
CA VAL A 109 6.49 9.50 1.57
C VAL A 109 6.69 9.09 3.02
N GLU A 110 7.45 9.87 3.77
CA GLU A 110 7.55 9.71 5.22
C GLU A 110 6.49 10.56 5.91
N GLU A 111 5.60 9.92 6.66
CA GLU A 111 4.64 10.58 7.52
C GLU A 111 4.64 9.92 8.91
N PRO A 112 4.22 10.62 9.98
CA PRO A 112 4.10 10.02 11.30
C PRO A 112 3.18 8.80 11.26
N THR A 113 3.68 7.65 11.73
CA THR A 113 2.90 6.42 11.85
C THR A 113 1.79 6.58 12.88
N TYR A 114 0.85 5.63 12.90
CA TYR A 114 -0.18 5.60 13.94
C TYR A 114 0.41 5.59 15.36
N ILE A 115 1.52 4.86 15.55
CA ILE A 115 2.22 4.78 16.84
C ILE A 115 2.90 6.12 17.15
N ASP A 116 3.53 6.78 16.17
CA ASP A 116 4.17 8.09 16.39
C ASP A 116 3.17 9.17 16.84
N LYS A 117 1.93 9.09 16.35
CA LYS A 117 0.84 10.03 16.70
C LYS A 117 0.27 9.82 18.10
N LEU A 118 0.60 8.71 18.76
CA LEU A 118 0.08 8.36 20.08
C LEU A 118 1.26 8.28 21.07
N PRO A 119 1.57 9.35 21.82
CA PRO A 119 2.70 9.38 22.76
C PRO A 119 2.69 8.22 23.76
N LYS A 120 1.48 7.80 24.18
CA LYS A 120 1.27 6.67 25.09
C LYS A 120 1.69 5.32 24.49
N LEU A 121 1.74 5.17 23.17
CA LEU A 121 2.19 3.96 22.49
C LEU A 121 3.65 4.05 22.07
N ARG A 122 4.13 5.25 21.71
CA ARG A 122 5.51 5.48 21.26
C ARG A 122 6.52 5.31 22.39
N ASP A 123 6.23 5.90 23.55
CA ASP A 123 7.19 6.03 24.67
C ASP A 123 6.73 5.23 25.90
N GLY A 124 5.61 4.51 25.81
CA GLY A 124 4.93 3.90 26.95
C GLY A 124 5.18 2.41 27.09
N GLU A 125 5.31 1.96 28.35
CA GLU A 125 5.35 0.55 28.76
C GLU A 125 4.16 -0.24 28.19
N ALA A 126 4.24 -1.55 27.97
CA ALA A 126 3.07 -2.30 27.49
C ALA A 126 1.93 -2.24 28.51
N LEU A 127 0.66 -2.23 28.06
CA LEU A 127 -0.48 -2.03 28.96
C LEU A 127 -0.54 -3.08 30.09
N VAL A 128 -0.09 -4.31 29.81
CA VAL A 128 -0.02 -5.41 30.78
C VAL A 128 0.97 -5.14 31.92
N ASP A 129 2.02 -4.38 31.66
CA ASP A 129 3.08 -4.07 32.63
C ASP A 129 2.76 -2.77 33.41
N ARG A 130 1.84 -1.95 32.90
CA ARG A 130 1.41 -0.71 33.56
C ARG A 130 0.63 -1.00 34.83
N LYS A 131 1.00 -0.36 35.94
CA LYS A 131 0.19 -0.32 37.15
C LYS A 131 -0.87 0.79 37.06
N PRO A 132 -2.17 0.49 37.19
CA PRO A 132 -3.21 1.52 37.17
C PRO A 132 -3.09 2.45 38.37
N ASP A 133 -3.28 3.74 38.11
CA ASP A 133 -3.35 4.77 39.15
C ASP A 133 -4.77 4.78 39.73
N MET A 134 -4.98 3.99 40.79
CA MET A 134 -6.30 3.78 41.39
C MET A 134 -6.93 5.07 41.90
N GLY A 135 -6.13 6.06 42.36
CA GLY A 135 -6.65 7.36 42.79
C GLY A 135 -7.26 8.17 41.65
N LYS A 136 -6.72 8.06 40.42
CA LYS A 136 -7.36 8.66 39.23
C LYS A 136 -8.62 7.92 38.81
N VAL A 137 -8.65 6.60 38.98
CA VAL A 137 -9.82 5.77 38.66
C VAL A 137 -10.98 6.12 39.60
N GLU A 138 -10.72 6.20 40.90
CA GLU A 138 -11.72 6.58 41.92
C GLU A 138 -12.31 7.96 41.63
N LYS A 139 -11.44 8.96 41.40
CA LYS A 139 -11.88 10.31 41.06
C LYS A 139 -12.74 10.35 39.78
N PHE A 140 -12.37 9.58 38.76
CA PHE A 140 -13.16 9.48 37.53
C PHE A 140 -14.52 8.85 37.78
N ILE A 141 -14.63 7.83 38.64
CA ILE A 141 -15.92 7.20 38.99
C ILE A 141 -16.82 8.20 39.73
N GLU A 142 -16.25 8.96 40.67
CA GLU A 142 -16.99 9.98 41.43
C GLU A 142 -17.56 11.10 40.54
N GLU A 143 -16.95 11.40 39.39
CA GLU A 143 -17.48 12.40 38.44
C GLU A 143 -18.82 11.99 37.78
N PHE A 144 -19.23 10.71 37.86
CA PHE A 144 -20.47 10.19 37.28
C PHE A 144 -21.52 9.75 38.31
N ILE A 145 -21.27 9.97 39.60
CA ILE A 145 -22.20 9.69 40.71
C ILE A 145 -22.75 11.02 41.24
#